data_AF-A0A482WAF2-F1
#
_entry.id   AF-A0A482WAF2-F1
#
_cell.length_a   1.000
_cell.length_b   1.000
_cell.length_c   1.000
_cell.angle_alpha   90.00
_cell.angle_beta   90.00
_cell.angle_gamma   90.00
#
_symmetry.space_group_name_H-M   'P 1'
#
loop_
_entity.id
_entity.type
_entity.pdbx_description
1 polymer ?
#
loop_
_entity_poly.entity_id
_entity_poly.type
_entity_poly.pdbx_seq_one_letter_code
_entity_poly.pdbx_strand_id
1 'polypeptide(L)'
;RHSIHGMMEEENVIRPHQEIAQLSLDEKKFLLAVERGDVASTRRTLQKAEETGFININCVDPLGRSALLMAIDNENLEMVELLIEHRVETKDALLHAISEEFVEAVEVLLDHEETIHKPGEPH
;
A
#
# COMPACT_ATOMS: atom_id res chain seq x y z
N ARG A 1 18.88 -55.64 -8.65
CA ARG A 1 18.98 -54.86 -7.39
C ARG A 1 19.14 -53.40 -7.78
N HIS A 2 18.11 -52.62 -7.47
CA HIS A 2 18.00 -51.16 -7.30
C HIS A 2 18.24 -50.23 -8.50
N SER A 3 17.11 -49.72 -8.99
CA SER A 3 16.93 -48.57 -9.86
C SER A 3 17.42 -47.29 -9.19
N ILE A 4 18.13 -46.46 -9.96
CA ILE A 4 18.50 -45.10 -9.60
C ILE A 4 17.28 -44.19 -9.78
N HIS A 5 16.66 -43.93 -8.63
CA HIS A 5 16.06 -42.68 -8.17
C HIS A 5 15.49 -41.70 -9.22
N GLY A 6 14.19 -41.46 -9.09
CA GLY A 6 13.37 -40.64 -9.97
C GLY A 6 13.77 -39.17 -10.00
N MET A 7 13.75 -38.61 -11.21
CA MET A 7 13.60 -37.18 -11.43
C MET A 7 12.13 -36.86 -11.16
N MET A 8 11.88 -36.31 -9.97
CA MET A 8 10.59 -35.79 -9.55
C MET A 8 10.18 -34.64 -10.48
N GLU A 9 8.89 -34.65 -10.80
CA GLU A 9 8.17 -33.61 -11.51
C GLU A 9 8.43 -32.25 -10.84
N GLU A 10 8.64 -31.20 -11.65
CA GLU A 10 8.70 -29.82 -11.18
C GLU A 10 7.34 -29.44 -10.58
N GLU A 11 7.16 -29.73 -9.29
CA GLU A 11 6.07 -29.18 -8.51
C GLU A 11 6.23 -27.66 -8.49
N ASN A 12 5.25 -26.97 -9.07
CA ASN A 12 5.01 -25.55 -8.85
C ASN A 12 4.97 -25.29 -7.34
N VAL A 13 6.09 -24.84 -6.76
CA VAL A 13 6.20 -24.52 -5.34
C VAL A 13 5.41 -23.24 -5.10
N ILE A 14 4.10 -23.39 -4.88
CA ILE A 14 3.25 -22.33 -4.36
C ILE A 14 3.77 -22.04 -2.95
N ARG A 15 4.31 -20.83 -2.76
CA ARG A 15 4.85 -20.39 -1.47
C ARG A 15 3.71 -20.32 -0.43
N PRO A 16 3.83 -20.97 0.74
CA PRO A 16 2.70 -21.24 1.64
C PRO A 16 2.18 -20.06 2.50
N HIS A 17 2.56 -18.80 2.25
CA HIS A 17 2.32 -17.70 3.22
C HIS A 17 1.74 -16.40 2.69
N GLN A 18 1.24 -16.33 1.45
CA GLN A 18 0.45 -15.17 1.04
C GLN A 18 -0.98 -15.62 0.81
N GLU A 19 -1.71 -15.79 1.91
CA GLU A 19 -3.16 -15.58 1.87
C GLU A 19 -3.33 -14.16 1.31
N ILE A 20 -3.59 -14.06 0.01
CA ILE A 20 -4.13 -12.84 -0.57
C ILE A 20 -5.46 -12.66 0.15
N ALA A 21 -5.47 -11.83 1.19
CA ALA A 21 -6.69 -11.48 1.89
C ALA A 21 -7.68 -11.03 0.81
N GLN A 22 -8.78 -11.76 0.67
CA GLN A 22 -9.75 -11.45 -0.37
C GLN A 22 -10.29 -10.04 -0.10
N LEU A 23 -9.85 -9.08 -0.90
CA LEU A 23 -10.32 -7.70 -0.82
C LEU A 23 -11.84 -7.67 -0.91
N SER A 24 -12.46 -6.95 0.02
CA SER A 24 -13.88 -6.66 -0.03
C SER A 24 -14.22 -5.86 -1.29
N LEU A 25 -15.50 -5.85 -1.67
CA LEU A 25 -15.93 -5.05 -2.83
C LEU A 25 -15.60 -3.56 -2.64
N ASP A 26 -15.67 -3.06 -1.40
CA ASP A 26 -15.44 -1.66 -1.11
C ASP A 26 -13.95 -1.31 -1.02
N GLU A 27 -13.11 -2.24 -0.54
CA GLU A 27 -11.65 -2.11 -0.62
C GLU A 27 -11.17 -2.10 -2.08
N LYS A 28 -11.75 -2.94 -2.94
CA LYS A 28 -11.46 -2.91 -4.38
C LYS A 28 -11.84 -1.58 -5.00
N LYS A 29 -13.00 -1.02 -4.65
CA LYS A 29 -13.43 0.30 -5.15
C LYS A 29 -12.52 1.41 -4.66
N PHE A 30 -12.08 1.35 -3.41
CA PHE A 30 -11.13 2.29 -2.82
C PHE A 30 -9.81 2.29 -3.60
N LEU A 31 -9.19 1.12 -3.78
CA LEU A 31 -7.93 1.00 -4.53
C LEU A 31 -8.09 1.46 -5.99
N LEU A 32 -9.21 1.13 -6.64
CA LEU A 32 -9.53 1.59 -8.00
C LEU A 32 -9.71 3.12 -8.09
N ALA A 33 -10.28 3.75 -7.07
CA ALA A 33 -10.44 5.20 -7.04
C ALA A 33 -9.06 5.88 -6.92
N VAL A 34 -8.18 5.33 -6.09
CA VAL A 34 -6.79 5.80 -5.95
C VAL A 34 -6.00 5.62 -7.24
N GLU A 35 -6.08 4.44 -7.87
CA GLU A 35 -5.42 4.14 -9.15
C GLU A 35 -5.80 5.12 -10.27
N ARG A 36 -7.07 5.57 -10.26
CA ARG A 36 -7.60 6.52 -11.25
C ARG A 36 -7.36 7.98 -10.90
N GLY A 37 -6.80 8.27 -9.72
CA GLY A 37 -6.63 9.63 -9.22
C GLY A 37 -7.93 10.32 -8.80
N ASP A 38 -9.00 9.57 -8.49
CA ASP A 38 -10.28 10.15 -8.03
C ASP A 38 -10.21 10.52 -6.54
N VAL A 39 -9.60 11.67 -6.25
CA VAL A 39 -9.41 12.21 -4.89
C VAL A 39 -10.74 12.41 -4.17
N ALA A 40 -11.79 12.86 -4.87
CA ALA A 40 -13.08 13.17 -4.27
C ALA A 40 -13.78 11.90 -3.73
N SER A 41 -13.76 10.81 -4.52
CA SER A 41 -14.31 9.53 -4.10
C SER A 41 -13.46 8.88 -3.00
N THR A 42 -12.13 8.95 -3.11
CA THR A 42 -11.21 8.45 -2.07
C THR A 42 -11.44 9.16 -0.74
N ARG A 43 -11.53 10.50 -0.73
CA ARG A 43 -11.79 11.30 0.48
C ARG A 43 -13.10 10.91 1.17
N ARG A 44 -14.19 10.76 0.41
CA ARG A 44 -15.48 10.30 0.96
C ARG A 44 -15.40 8.89 1.53
N THR A 45 -14.58 8.04 0.93
CA THR A 45 -14.39 6.66 1.35
C THR A 45 -13.59 6.60 2.65
N LEU A 46 -12.50 7.37 2.76
CA LEU A 46 -11.68 7.49 3.95
C LEU A 46 -12.46 8.09 5.14
N GLN A 47 -13.25 9.15 4.92
CA GLN A 47 -14.11 9.72 5.95
C GLN A 47 -15.12 8.70 6.51
N LYS A 48 -15.78 7.94 5.63
CA LYS A 48 -16.68 6.87 6.06
C LYS A 48 -15.94 5.74 6.77
N ALA A 49 -14.72 5.44 6.35
CA ALA A 49 -13.90 4.39 6.96
C ALA A 49 -13.51 4.77 8.38
N GLU A 50 -13.21 6.04 8.64
CA GLU A 50 -12.92 6.57 9.98
C GLU A 50 -14.14 6.47 10.92
N GLU A 51 -15.34 6.73 10.41
CA GLU A 51 -16.57 6.66 11.22
C GLU A 51 -17.04 5.22 11.49
N THR A 52 -16.91 4.32 10.52
CA THR A 52 -17.58 3.01 10.54
C THR A 52 -16.63 1.81 10.56
N GLY A 53 -15.35 2.00 10.22
CA GLY A 53 -14.38 0.91 10.11
C GLY A 53 -14.71 -0.12 9.03
N PHE A 54 -15.52 0.24 8.02
CA PHE A 54 -16.05 -0.72 7.04
C PHE A 54 -15.03 -1.26 6.04
N ILE A 55 -13.88 -0.61 5.90
CA ILE A 55 -12.76 -1.04 5.04
C ILE A 55 -11.43 -0.95 5.79
N ASN A 56 -10.47 -1.78 5.39
CA ASN A 56 -9.09 -1.59 5.77
C ASN A 56 -8.42 -0.56 4.84
N ILE A 57 -8.02 0.59 5.38
CA ILE A 57 -7.30 1.64 4.63
C ILE A 57 -5.90 1.20 4.18
N ASN A 58 -5.31 0.23 4.87
CA ASN A 58 -3.99 -0.35 4.56
C ASN A 58 -4.10 -1.62 3.70
N CYS A 59 -5.22 -1.79 3.00
CA CYS A 59 -5.40 -2.89 2.05
C CYS A 59 -4.39 -2.79 0.89
N VAL A 60 -4.06 -3.95 0.32
CA VAL A 60 -3.11 -4.06 -0.79
C VAL A 60 -3.76 -4.77 -1.96
N ASP A 61 -3.38 -4.37 -3.18
CA ASP A 61 -3.83 -5.04 -4.41
C ASP A 61 -3.23 -6.46 -4.53
N PRO A 62 -3.64 -7.28 -5.51
CA PRO A 62 -3.05 -8.60 -5.73
C PRO A 62 -1.55 -8.60 -6.07
N LEU A 63 -0.97 -7.44 -6.40
CA LEU A 63 0.46 -7.25 -6.63
C LEU A 63 1.20 -6.81 -5.35
N GLY A 64 0.48 -6.60 -4.24
CA GLY A 64 1.03 -6.16 -2.96
C GLY A 64 1.19 -4.65 -2.83
N ARG A 65 0.66 -3.85 -3.77
CA ARG A 65 0.75 -2.39 -3.74
C ARG A 65 -0.32 -1.81 -2.82
N SER A 66 0.07 -0.88 -1.96
CA SER A 66 -0.86 -0.09 -1.14
C SER A 66 -1.38 1.11 -1.93
N ALA A 67 -2.46 1.72 -1.44
CA ALA A 67 -2.98 2.96 -2.00
C ALA A 67 -1.92 4.07 -2.10
N LEU A 68 -1.03 4.17 -1.10
CA LEU A 68 0.00 5.21 -1.07
C LEU A 68 1.06 4.98 -2.16
N LEU A 69 1.51 3.75 -2.38
CA LEU A 69 2.44 3.42 -3.46
C LEU A 69 1.83 3.72 -4.82
N MET A 70 0.55 3.39 -5.01
CA MET A 70 -0.17 3.69 -6.26
C MET A 70 -0.32 5.21 -6.49
N ALA A 71 -0.46 6.00 -5.43
CA ALA A 71 -0.51 7.46 -5.54
C ALA A 71 0.85 8.06 -5.95
N ILE A 72 1.94 7.49 -5.44
CA ILE A 72 3.33 7.85 -5.79
C ILE A 72 3.63 7.48 -7.25
N ASP A 73 3.31 6.24 -7.67
CA ASP A 73 3.48 5.76 -9.06
C ASP A 73 2.78 6.67 -10.08
N ASN A 74 1.66 7.28 -9.66
CA ASN A 74 0.86 8.19 -10.49
C ASN A 74 1.29 9.66 -10.36
N GLU A 75 2.35 9.96 -9.61
CA GLU A 75 2.82 11.33 -9.29
C GLU A 75 1.68 12.26 -8.78
N ASN A 76 0.71 11.70 -8.05
CA ASN A 76 -0.46 12.44 -7.60
C ASN A 76 -0.27 12.95 -6.17
N LEU A 77 0.33 14.14 -6.05
CA LEU A 77 0.61 14.77 -4.75
C LEU A 77 -0.64 14.95 -3.89
N GLU A 78 -1.75 15.41 -4.47
CA GLU A 78 -3.01 15.64 -3.73
C GLU A 78 -3.53 14.34 -3.11
N MET A 79 -3.39 13.21 -3.81
CA MET A 79 -3.76 11.90 -3.29
C MET A 79 -2.79 11.43 -2.19
N VAL A 80 -1.49 11.68 -2.34
CA VAL A 80 -0.47 11.38 -1.31
C VAL A 80 -0.78 12.13 -0.01
N GLU A 81 -0.98 13.44 -0.09
CA GLU A 81 -1.35 14.28 1.05
C GLU A 81 -2.62 13.78 1.73
N LEU A 82 -3.67 13.48 0.94
CA LEU A 82 -4.93 12.95 1.46
C LEU A 82 -4.74 11.64 2.24
N LEU A 83 -3.96 10.70 1.70
CA LEU A 83 -3.74 9.40 2.33
C LEU A 83 -2.93 9.55 3.64
N ILE A 84 -1.96 10.46 3.65
CA ILE A 84 -1.13 10.78 4.82
C ILE A 84 -1.98 11.46 5.92
N GLU A 85 -2.86 12.40 5.56
CA GLU A 85 -3.80 13.03 6.50
C GLU A 85 -4.67 12.00 7.24
N HIS A 86 -5.09 10.95 6.52
CA HIS A 86 -5.88 9.84 7.05
C HIS A 86 -5.05 8.71 7.68
N ARG A 87 -3.75 8.94 7.94
CA ARG A 87 -2.85 8.03 8.66
C ARG A 87 -2.74 6.64 8.04
N VAL A 88 -2.70 6.57 6.71
CA VAL A 88 -2.34 5.34 5.99
C VAL A 88 -0.90 4.96 6.33
N GLU A 89 -0.62 3.66 6.46
CA GLU A 89 0.73 3.16 6.74
C GLU A 89 1.72 3.55 5.64
N THR A 90 2.78 4.28 6.01
CA THR A 90 3.81 4.76 5.09
C THR A 90 4.82 3.69 4.69
N LYS A 91 5.08 2.65 5.51
CA LYS A 91 5.96 1.49 5.21
C LYS A 91 7.21 1.86 4.38
N ASP A 92 7.26 1.43 3.13
CA ASP A 92 8.33 1.60 2.15
C ASP A 92 8.07 2.75 1.17
N ALA A 93 7.02 3.55 1.38
CA ALA A 93 6.63 4.65 0.51
C ALA A 93 7.70 5.73 0.37
N LEU A 94 8.47 6.02 1.42
CA LEU A 94 9.58 6.99 1.32
C LEU A 94 10.68 6.49 0.38
N LEU A 95 11.10 5.22 0.54
CA LEU A 95 12.10 4.63 -0.34
C LEU A 95 11.58 4.54 -1.78
N HIS A 96 10.30 4.22 -1.95
CA HIS A 96 9.65 4.16 -3.25
C HIS A 96 9.58 5.53 -3.91
N ALA A 97 9.18 6.59 -3.19
CA ALA A 97 9.15 7.96 -3.71
C ALA A 97 10.54 8.46 -4.15
N ILE A 98 11.61 8.07 -3.44
CA ILE A 98 12.99 8.35 -3.86
C ILE A 98 13.33 7.60 -5.16
N SER A 99 12.94 6.33 -5.27
CA SER A 99 13.18 5.50 -6.47
C SER A 99 12.46 6.06 -7.70
N GLU A 100 11.26 6.62 -7.51
CA GLU A 100 10.47 7.26 -8.57
C GLU A 100 10.86 8.74 -8.79
N GLU A 101 11.87 9.25 -8.08
CA GLU A 101 12.33 10.65 -8.17
C GLU A 101 11.22 11.71 -7.90
N PHE A 102 10.18 11.33 -7.14
CA PHE A 102 9.05 12.21 -6.82
C PHE A 102 9.35 13.11 -5.61
N VAL A 103 10.07 14.21 -5.86
CA VAL A 103 10.63 15.10 -4.84
C VAL A 103 9.55 15.64 -3.89
N GLU A 104 8.41 16.08 -4.41
CA GLU A 104 7.34 16.65 -3.59
C GLU A 104 6.75 15.62 -2.62
N ALA A 105 6.57 14.37 -3.04
CA ALA A 105 6.11 13.31 -2.14
C ALA A 105 7.16 12.96 -1.08
N VAL A 106 8.46 13.01 -1.41
CA VAL A 106 9.53 12.81 -0.44
C VAL A 106 9.50 13.88 0.65
N GLU A 107 9.32 15.15 0.29
CA GLU A 107 9.20 16.25 1.27
C GLU A 107 8.01 16.03 2.21
N VAL A 108 6.82 15.73 1.65
CA VAL A 108 5.61 15.50 2.45
C VAL A 108 5.75 14.29 3.38
N LEU A 109 6.38 13.21 2.90
CA LEU A 109 6.60 12.00 3.71
C LEU A 109 7.59 12.24 4.86
N LEU A 110 8.67 12.99 4.62
CA LEU A 110 9.64 13.34 5.65
C LEU A 110 9.02 14.24 6.74
N ASP A 111 8.28 15.28 6.32
CA ASP A 111 7.57 16.15 7.26
C ASP A 111 6.60 15.35 8.12
N HIS A 112 5.89 14.38 7.53
CA HIS A 112 4.99 13.50 8.26
C HIS A 112 5.71 12.64 9.30
N GLU A 113 6.84 12.01 8.94
CA GLU A 113 7.64 11.22 9.88
C GLU A 113 8.16 12.05 11.06
N GLU A 114 8.59 13.29 10.82
CA GLU A 114 9.01 14.21 11.89
C GLU A 114 7.86 14.54 12.86
N THR A 115 6.63 14.66 12.37
CA THR A 115 5.46 14.92 13.23
C THR A 115 5.02 13.72 14.06
N ILE A 116 5.24 12.50 13.55
CA ILE A 116 4.88 11.25 14.26
C ILE A 116 5.98 10.84 15.24
N HIS A 117 7.23 11.12 14.92
CA HIS A 117 8.38 10.74 15.73
C HIS A 117 8.38 11.47 17.08
N LYS A 118 8.32 10.71 18.18
CA LYS A 118 8.48 11.27 19.52
C LYS A 118 9.96 11.42 19.84
N PRO A 119 10.40 12.57 20.40
CA PRO A 119 11.79 12.75 20.78
C PRO A 119 12.22 11.65 21.77
N GLY A 120 13.12 10.75 21.34
CA GLY A 120 13.70 9.70 22.19
C GLY A 120 13.43 8.25 21.79
N GLU A 121 12.63 8.00 20.75
CA GLU A 121 12.56 6.66 20.13
C GLU A 121 13.61 6.54 19.00
N PRO A 122 14.17 5.35 18.74
CA PRO A 122 15.03 5.17 17.57
C PRO A 122 14.20 5.33 16.28
N HIS A 123 14.79 5.98 15.27
CA HIS A 123 14.27 6.03 13.91
C HIS A 123 14.25 4.64 13.27
#